data_AF-A0A350IWT3-F1
#
_entry.id   AF-A0A350IWT3-F1
#
_cell.length_a   1.000
_cell.length_b   1.000
_cell.length_c   1.000
_cell.angle_alpha   90.00
_cell.angle_beta   90.00
_cell.angle_gamma   90.00
#
_symmetry.space_group_name_H-M   'P 1'
#
loop_
_entity.id
_entity.type
_entity.pdbx_description
1 polymer ?
#
loop_
_entity_poly.entity_id
_entity_poly.type
_entity_poly.pdbx_seq_one_letter_code
_entity_poly.pdbx_strand_id
1 'polypeptide(L)' 'MFGRRKDDDQFVGLVVDDTERRIIVRALADLRDKQRMENKNFDFLDSLIIKVCDAPIQNRSGYERT' A
#
# COMPACT_ATOMS: atom_id res chain seq x y z
N MET A 1 -2.74 8.46 39.56
CA MET A 1 -2.00 8.80 38.33
C MET A 1 -2.31 7.72 37.31
N PHE A 2 -3.01 8.08 36.22
CA PHE A 2 -3.30 7.13 35.15
C PHE A 2 -2.04 6.95 34.30
N GLY A 3 -1.43 5.78 34.37
CA GLY A 3 -0.34 5.39 33.48
C GLY A 3 -0.88 5.35 32.05
N ARG A 4 -0.44 6.29 31.21
CA ARG A 4 -0.60 6.20 29.76
C ARG A 4 0.21 4.99 29.31
N ARG A 5 -0.46 3.92 28.89
CA ARG A 5 0.18 2.83 28.16
C ARG A 5 0.69 3.41 26.83
N LYS A 6 2.01 3.50 26.69
CA LYS A 6 2.69 3.55 25.40
C LYS A 6 2.59 2.13 24.83
N ASP A 7 1.42 1.79 24.29
CA ASP A 7 1.40 0.78 23.25
C ASP A 7 1.70 1.59 21.99
N ASP A 8 3.00 1.76 21.75
CA ASP A 8 3.56 2.52 20.65
C ASP A 8 2.85 2.12 19.35
N ASP A 9 2.38 3.13 18.61
CA ASP A 9 2.04 3.10 17.19
C ASP A 9 3.14 2.36 16.42
N GLN A 10 3.10 1.02 16.45
CA GLN A 10 3.97 0.18 15.66
C GLN A 10 3.47 0.36 14.24
N PHE A 11 4.01 1.37 13.57
CA PHE A 11 3.77 1.66 12.18
C PHE A 11 4.27 0.45 11.37
N VAL A 12 3.37 -0.50 11.12
CA VAL A 12 3.62 -1.61 10.20
C VAL A 12 3.57 -1.02 8.79
N GLY A 13 4.70 -0.47 8.37
CA GLY A 13 4.91 -0.01 7.00
C GLY A 13 5.03 -1.20 6.06
N LEU A 14 4.31 -1.15 4.94
CA LEU A 14 4.45 -2.13 3.85
C LEU A 14 5.74 -1.83 3.09
N VAL A 15 6.66 -2.79 3.01
CA VAL A 15 7.78 -2.76 2.07
C VAL A 15 7.45 -3.70 0.91
N VAL A 16 7.57 -3.25 -0.33
CA VAL A 16 7.18 -4.02 -1.53
C VAL A 16 8.27 -3.96 -2.58
N ASP A 17 8.42 -5.00 -3.39
CA ASP A 17 9.23 -4.89 -4.62
C ASP A 17 8.48 -4.14 -5.75
N ASP A 18 9.16 -3.89 -6.87
CA ASP A 18 8.57 -3.22 -8.03
C ASP A 18 7.37 -3.95 -8.62
N THR A 19 7.39 -5.28 -8.59
CA THR A 19 6.32 -6.12 -9.14
C THR A 19 5.09 -6.06 -8.23
N GLU A 20 5.29 -6.25 -6.93
CA GLU A 20 4.26 -6.13 -5.91
C GLU A 20 3.59 -4.75 -5.92
N ARG A 21 4.40 -3.67 -5.98
CA ARG A 21 3.88 -2.29 -6.12
C ARG A 21 2.96 -2.15 -7.32
N ARG A 22 3.39 -2.63 -8.50
CA ARG A 22 2.60 -2.54 -9.74
C ARG A 22 1.30 -3.33 -9.64
N ILE A 23 1.34 -4.53 -9.07
CA ILE A 23 0.15 -5.37 -8.86
C ILE A 23 -0.84 -4.65 -7.96
N ILE A 24 -0.39 -4.12 -6.81
CA ILE A 24 -1.25 -3.47 -5.83
C ILE A 24 -1.85 -2.18 -6.41
N VAL A 25 -1.04 -1.31 -7.02
CA VAL A 25 -1.51 -0.07 -7.66
C VAL A 25 -2.56 -0.38 -8.73
N ARG A 26 -2.31 -1.42 -9.56
CA ARG A 26 -3.24 -1.81 -10.61
C ARG A 26 -4.57 -2.29 -10.04
N ALA A 27 -4.53 -3.18 -9.04
CA ALA A 27 -5.73 -3.70 -8.40
C ALA A 27 -6.57 -2.59 -7.74
N LEU A 28 -5.92 -1.63 -7.07
CA LEU A 28 -6.59 -0.50 -6.43
C LEU A 28 -7.22 0.46 -7.45
N ALA A 29 -6.51 0.76 -8.55
CA ALA A 29 -7.04 1.59 -9.62
C ALA A 29 -8.23 0.92 -10.32
N ASP A 30 -8.11 -0.36 -10.66
CA ASP A 30 -9.20 -1.14 -11.27
C ASP A 30 -10.43 -1.22 -10.34
N LEU A 31 -10.22 -1.36 -9.01
CA LEU A 31 -11.30 -1.32 -8.03
C LEU A 31 -11.97 0.05 -7.98
N ARG A 32 -11.18 1.13 -7.89
CA ARG A 32 -11.71 2.52 -7.87
C ARG A 32 -12.57 2.80 -9.10
N ASP A 33 -12.09 2.41 -10.27
CA ASP A 33 -12.78 2.65 -11.53
C ASP A 33 -14.09 1.84 -11.59
N LYS A 34 -14.10 0.58 -11.13
CA LYS A 34 -15.34 -0.20 -10.97
C LYS A 34 -16.34 0.45 -10.01
N GLN A 35 -15.89 0.95 -8.85
CA GLN A 35 -16.77 1.63 -7.90
C GLN A 35 -17.35 2.92 -8.49
N ARG A 36 -16.56 3.69 -9.24
CA ARG A 36 -17.04 4.89 -9.95
C ARG A 36 -18.08 4.55 -11.02
N MET A 37 -17.94 3.43 -11.73
CA MET A 37 -18.96 2.94 -12.66
C MET A 37 -20.27 2.60 -11.94
N GLU A 38 -20.21 2.20 -10.67
CA GLU A 38 -21.37 1.98 -9.80
C GLU A 38 -21.87 3.27 -9.10
N ASN A 39 -21.40 4.46 -9.51
CA ASN A 39 -21.66 5.76 -8.87
C ASN A 39 -21.27 5.81 -7.38
N LYS A 40 -20.32 4.98 -6.96
CA LYS A 40 -19.73 5.01 -5.62
C LYS A 40 -18.36 5.67 -5.69
N ASN A 41 -18.17 6.78 -4.97
CA ASN A 41 -16.86 7.41 -4.86
C ASN A 41 -16.22 7.09 -3.50
N PHE A 42 -15.01 6.57 -3.54
CA PHE A 42 -14.23 6.18 -2.37
C PHE A 42 -12.84 6.83 -2.43
N ASP A 43 -12.71 8.04 -1.89
CA ASP A 43 -11.46 8.82 -1.92
C ASP A 43 -10.31 8.15 -1.14
N PHE A 44 -10.66 7.21 -0.24
CA PHE A 44 -9.66 6.40 0.45
C PHE A 44 -8.89 5.49 -0.51
N LEU A 45 -9.46 5.09 -1.66
CA LEU A 45 -8.74 4.28 -2.66
C LEU A 45 -7.62 5.08 -3.31
N ASP A 46 -7.87 6.34 -3.66
CA ASP A 46 -6.83 7.25 -4.14
C ASP A 46 -5.75 7.45 -3.06
N SER A 47 -6.17 7.59 -1.79
CA SER A 47 -5.24 7.68 -0.66
C SER A 47 -4.39 6.41 -0.48
N LEU A 48 -4.95 5.22 -0.70
CA LEU A 48 -4.22 3.95 -0.64
C LEU A 48 -3.24 3.82 -1.81
N ILE A 49 -3.63 4.22 -3.02
CA ILE A 49 -2.76 4.23 -4.20
C ILE A 49 -1.52 5.09 -3.93
N ILE A 50 -1.71 6.31 -3.40
CA ILE A 50 -0.58 7.20 -3.05
C ILE A 50 0.34 6.54 -2.02
N LYS A 51 -0.22 5.97 -0.94
CA LYS A 51 0.57 5.29 0.09
C LYS A 51 1.38 4.10 -0.45
N VAL A 52 0.84 3.36 -1.41
CA VAL A 52 1.56 2.24 -2.06
C VAL A 52 2.65 2.75 -3.01
N CYS A 53 2.38 3.84 -3.74
CA CYS A 53 3.39 4.49 -4.56
C CYS A 53 4.56 5.03 -3.73
N ASP A 54 4.31 5.50 -2.51
CA ASP A 54 5.32 6.01 -1.58
C ASP A 54 5.98 4.93 -0.72
N ALA A 55 5.46 3.69 -0.75
CA ALA A 55 6.01 2.59 0.03
C ALA A 55 7.49 2.34 -0.34
N PRO A 56 8.37 2.02 0.62
CA PRO A 56 9.77 1.70 0.32
C PRO A 56 9.87 0.48 -0.61
N ILE A 57 10.77 0.55 -1.60
CA ILE A 57 11.06 -0.56 -2.53
C ILE A 57 12.06 -1.50 -1.87
N GLN A 58 11.69 -2.78 -1.67
CA GLN A 58 12.68 -3.81 -1.36
C GLN A 58 13.36 -4.26 -2.67
N ASN A 59 14.58 -3.81 -2.89
CA ASN A 59 15.35 -4.23 -4.05
C ASN A 59 15.83 -5.67 -3.84
N ARG A 60 15.07 -6.68 -4.30
CA ARG A 60 15.55 -8.07 -4.37
C ARG A 60 16.57 -8.22 -5.50
N SER A 61 17.75 -7.65 -5.31
CA SER A 61 18.93 -8.06 -6.08
C SER A 61 19.40 -9.40 -5.54
N GLY A 62 18.88 -10.50 -6.07
CA GLY A 62 19.15 -11.83 -5.53
C GLY A 62 18.65 -12.98 -6.40
N TYR A 63 18.91 -12.91 -7.70
CA TYR A 63 19.04 -14.12 -8.51
C TYR A 63 20.40 -14.06 -9.23
N GLU A 64 21.48 -14.29 -8.48
CA GLU A 64 22.67 -14.83 -9.14
C GLU A 64 22.29 -16.22 -9.64
N ARG A 65 22.11 -16.34 -10.97
CA ARG A 65 22.10 -17.62 -11.67
C ARG A 65 23.41 -18.33 -11.30
N THR A 66 23.32 -19.40 -10.51
CA THR A 66 24.37 -20.41 -10.35
C THR A 66 23.86 -21.73 -10.92
#